data_AF-A0A6G1KWV0-F1
#
_entry.id   AF-A0A6G1KWV0-F1
#
_cell.length_a   1.000
_cell.length_b   1.000
_cell.length_c   1.000
_cell.angle_alpha   90.00
_cell.angle_beta   90.00
_cell.angle_gamma   90.00
#
_symmetry.space_group_name_H-M   'P 1'
#
loop_
_entity.id
_entity.type
_entity.pdbx_description
1 polymer ?
#
loop_
_entity_poly.entity_id
_entity_poly.type
_entity_poly.pdbx_seq_one_letter_code
_entity_poly.pdbx_strand_id
1 'polypeptide(L)'
;RKVAATLYDAVAGRVGYESFLSAPTPSKFRDRNSASQVAVPPEEVLFRRRNAPARYEEDDVFAADRFLKSGQSLPESELLKEVHGYVSDFYESLGEAGESNFKSFDETALIAMGILLEEAAKDSLGRTGDLVFVEAEYEDPEDGSR
;
A
#
# COMPACT_ATOMS: atom_id res chain seq x y z
N ARG A 1 13.78 -24.98 -5.16
CA ARG A 1 13.99 -23.80 -4.28
C ARG A 1 12.62 -23.41 -3.75
N LYS A 2 12.36 -23.39 -2.43
CA LYS A 2 11.09 -22.85 -1.92
C LYS A 2 11.17 -21.32 -1.99
N VAL A 3 10.22 -20.67 -2.67
CA VAL A 3 10.11 -19.21 -2.67
C VAL A 3 9.63 -18.79 -1.28
N ALA A 4 10.36 -17.88 -0.62
CA ALA A 4 9.95 -17.34 0.66
C ALA A 4 8.98 -16.19 0.41
N ALA A 5 7.82 -16.21 1.08
CA ALA A 5 6.86 -15.12 1.01
C ALA A 5 7.44 -13.81 1.57
N THR A 6 7.34 -12.76 0.77
CA THR A 6 7.76 -11.40 1.14
C THR A 6 6.59 -10.63 1.77
N LEU A 7 6.86 -9.45 2.32
CA LEU A 7 5.81 -8.56 2.82
C LEU A 7 4.94 -8.03 1.67
N TYR A 8 5.54 -7.75 0.51
CA TYR A 8 4.84 -7.36 -0.72
C TYR A 8 3.80 -8.40 -1.11
N ASP A 9 4.17 -9.69 -1.08
CA ASP A 9 3.23 -10.78 -1.41
C ASP A 9 2.05 -10.86 -0.44
N ALA A 10 2.30 -10.57 0.85
CA ALA A 10 1.26 -10.58 1.87
C ALA A 10 0.29 -9.40 1.73
N VAL A 11 0.82 -8.19 1.46
CA VAL A 11 -0.02 -7.01 1.23
C VAL A 11 -0.83 -7.14 -0.07
N ALA A 12 -0.26 -7.74 -1.11
CA ALA A 12 -0.98 -8.05 -2.34
C ALA A 12 -2.00 -9.21 -2.19
N GLY A 13 -2.21 -9.73 -0.98
CA GLY A 13 -3.21 -10.75 -0.70
C GLY A 13 -2.88 -12.12 -1.29
N ARG A 14 -1.60 -12.41 -1.56
CA ARG A 14 -1.17 -13.65 -2.24
C ARG A 14 -0.66 -14.72 -1.29
N VAL A 15 -0.57 -14.43 0.00
CA VAL A 15 -0.01 -15.34 1.00
C VAL A 15 -1.13 -15.88 1.87
N GLY A 16 -1.29 -17.20 1.89
CA GLY A 16 -2.19 -17.93 2.79
C GLY A 16 -1.44 -18.55 3.97
N TYR A 17 -2.17 -19.20 4.86
CA TYR A 17 -1.62 -19.76 6.12
C TYR A 17 -0.57 -20.88 5.88
N GLU A 18 -0.73 -21.65 4.81
CA GLU A 18 0.11 -22.82 4.50
C GLU A 18 0.94 -22.65 3.22
N SER A 19 0.48 -21.82 2.28
CA SER A 19 1.13 -21.62 0.99
C SER A 19 0.69 -20.30 0.35
N PHE A 20 1.36 -19.92 -0.74
CA PHE A 20 0.84 -18.91 -1.65
C PHE A 20 -0.55 -19.31 -2.14
N LEU A 21 -1.43 -18.32 -2.23
CA LEU A 21 -2.77 -18.44 -2.76
C LEU A 21 -2.67 -18.52 -4.28
N SER A 22 -3.08 -19.66 -4.83
CA SER A 22 -3.39 -19.72 -6.27
C SER A 22 -4.75 -19.10 -6.51
N ALA A 23 -4.95 -18.53 -7.71
CA ALA A 23 -6.23 -17.98 -8.12
C ALA A 23 -7.38 -18.92 -7.71
N PRO A 24 -8.45 -18.38 -7.09
CA PRO A 24 -9.52 -19.21 -6.53
C PRO A 24 -10.10 -20.06 -7.64
N THR A 25 -9.84 -21.36 -7.58
CA THR A 25 -10.51 -22.33 -8.45
C THR A 25 -11.85 -22.61 -7.80
N PRO A 26 -12.98 -22.14 -8.36
CA PRO A 26 -14.28 -22.38 -7.77
C PRO A 26 -14.55 -23.89 -7.80
N SER A 27 -14.48 -24.54 -6.65
CA SER A 27 -14.88 -25.95 -6.56
C SER A 27 -16.39 -26.04 -6.64
N LYS A 28 -16.91 -26.76 -7.64
CA LYS A 28 -18.36 -26.94 -7.90
C LYS A 28 -19.19 -27.52 -6.73
N PHE A 29 -18.53 -27.97 -5.66
CA PHE A 29 -19.13 -28.70 -4.54
C PHE A 29 -18.89 -28.04 -3.17
N ARG A 30 -18.30 -26.85 -3.12
CA ARG A 30 -17.89 -26.24 -1.84
C ARG A 30 -18.26 -24.76 -1.81
N ASP A 31 -19.26 -24.44 -0.99
CA ASP A 31 -19.79 -23.07 -0.82
C ASP A 31 -19.01 -22.25 0.21
N ARG A 32 -18.00 -22.83 0.85
CA ARG A 32 -17.16 -22.16 1.85
C ARG A 32 -15.69 -22.31 1.46
N ASN A 33 -15.03 -21.18 1.26
CA ASN A 33 -13.58 -21.12 1.05
C ASN A 33 -12.89 -21.77 2.25
N SER A 34 -11.94 -22.67 1.99
CA SER A 34 -11.12 -23.24 3.07
C SER A 34 -10.34 -22.11 3.75
N ALA A 35 -10.09 -22.21 5.07
CA ALA A 35 -9.26 -21.22 5.78
C ALA A 35 -7.84 -21.10 5.17
N SER A 36 -7.37 -22.14 4.48
CA SER A 36 -6.12 -22.15 3.70
C SER A 36 -6.16 -21.26 2.44
N GLN A 37 -7.33 -20.81 2.01
CA GLN A 37 -7.54 -19.94 0.84
C GLN A 37 -7.75 -18.47 1.20
N VAL A 38 -7.71 -18.12 2.49
CA VAL A 38 -7.85 -16.74 2.97
C VAL A 38 -6.47 -16.11 3.03
N ALA A 39 -6.35 -14.88 2.53
CA ALA A 39 -5.12 -14.11 2.63
C ALA A 39 -4.81 -13.81 4.09
N VAL A 40 -3.58 -14.10 4.49
CA VAL A 40 -3.07 -13.80 5.83
C VAL A 40 -2.73 -12.32 5.88
N PRO A 41 -3.14 -11.59 6.92
CA PRO A 41 -2.82 -10.18 7.01
C PRO A 41 -1.30 -9.98 7.12
N PRO A 42 -0.78 -8.88 6.56
CA PRO A 42 0.67 -8.63 6.48
C PRO A 42 1.33 -8.58 7.86
N GLU A 43 0.65 -8.06 8.88
CA GLU A 43 1.16 -8.08 10.26
C GLU A 43 1.38 -9.52 10.75
N GLU A 44 0.45 -10.43 10.49
CA GLU A 44 0.60 -11.83 10.91
C GLU A 44 1.76 -12.51 10.17
N VAL A 45 1.97 -12.18 8.89
CA VAL A 45 3.14 -12.68 8.13
C VAL A 45 4.45 -12.19 8.74
N LEU A 46 4.51 -10.95 9.24
CA LEU A 46 5.69 -10.42 9.93
C LEU A 46 5.95 -11.14 11.27
N PHE A 47 4.91 -11.32 12.08
CA PHE A 47 5.04 -11.88 13.44
C PHE A 47 5.18 -13.41 13.49
N ARG A 48 4.86 -14.11 12.40
CA ARG A 48 5.04 -15.58 12.32
C ARG A 48 6.44 -16.01 11.89
N ARG A 49 7.32 -15.07 11.54
CA ARG A 49 8.70 -15.38 11.15
C ARG A 49 9.52 -15.86 12.35
N ARG A 50 10.43 -16.80 12.11
CA ARG A 50 11.40 -17.25 13.12
C ARG A 50 12.20 -16.04 13.58
N ASN A 51 12.22 -15.79 14.89
CA ASN A 51 12.83 -14.62 15.55
C ASN A 51 12.07 -13.29 15.39
N ALA A 52 10.77 -13.31 15.10
CA ALA A 52 9.96 -12.11 15.23
C ALA A 52 9.99 -11.60 16.70
N PRO A 53 10.15 -10.29 16.94
CA PRO A 53 10.07 -9.71 18.27
C PRO A 53 8.72 -10.01 18.93
N ALA A 54 8.72 -10.22 20.25
CA ALA A 54 7.49 -10.28 21.01
C ALA A 54 6.79 -8.91 20.94
N ARG A 55 5.50 -8.91 20.59
CA ARG A 55 4.70 -7.69 20.49
C ARG A 55 3.98 -7.44 21.81
N TYR A 56 4.20 -6.26 22.37
CA TYR A 56 3.46 -5.73 23.50
C TYR A 56 2.84 -4.41 23.05
N GLU A 57 1.63 -4.09 23.52
CA GLU A 57 0.97 -2.83 23.16
C GLU A 57 1.81 -1.61 23.57
N GLU A 58 2.52 -1.71 24.70
CA GLU A 58 3.32 -0.61 25.25
C GLU A 58 4.61 -0.34 24.46
N ASP A 59 5.19 -1.37 23.84
CA ASP A 59 6.47 -1.33 23.12
C ASP A 59 6.31 -1.69 21.65
N ASP A 60 5.14 -1.43 21.06
CA ASP A 60 4.89 -1.79 19.67
C ASP A 60 5.83 -1.02 18.73
N VAL A 61 6.79 -1.75 18.17
CA VAL A 61 7.80 -1.23 17.24
C VAL A 61 7.14 -0.71 15.96
N PHE A 62 5.92 -1.15 15.65
CA PHE A 62 5.16 -0.73 14.47
C PHE A 62 4.17 0.41 14.72
N ALA A 63 4.05 0.91 15.95
CA ALA A 63 3.32 2.15 16.25
C ALA A 63 4.14 3.37 15.79
N ALA A 64 4.21 3.59 14.47
CA ALA A 64 5.02 4.65 13.87
C ALA A 64 4.47 6.07 14.18
N ASP A 65 3.18 6.15 14.49
CA ASP A 65 2.47 7.36 14.88
C ASP A 65 3.00 7.98 16.19
N ARG A 66 3.52 7.16 17.12
CA ARG A 66 4.04 7.64 18.42
C ARG A 66 5.22 8.60 18.32
N PHE A 67 5.93 8.59 17.19
CA PHE A 67 7.08 9.46 16.93
C PHE A 67 6.71 10.73 16.17
N LEU A 68 5.45 10.87 15.76
CA LEU A 68 4.99 12.04 15.03
C LEU A 68 4.87 13.25 15.96
N LYS A 69 5.25 14.42 15.45
CA LYS A 69 5.03 15.68 16.14
C LYS A 69 3.56 16.07 16.07
N SER A 70 3.12 16.91 17.01
CA SER A 70 1.79 17.53 16.95
C SER A 70 1.55 18.18 15.58
N GLY A 71 0.48 17.77 14.90
CA GLY A 71 0.11 18.25 13.56
C GLY A 71 0.69 17.46 12.39
N GLN A 72 1.46 16.39 12.64
CA GLN A 72 1.82 15.41 11.62
C GLN A 72 0.89 14.20 11.70
N SER A 73 0.47 13.69 10.54
CA SER A 73 -0.25 12.43 10.40
C SER A 73 0.49 11.53 9.42
N LEU A 74 0.36 10.22 9.60
CA LEU A 74 0.70 9.28 8.53
C LEU A 74 -0.34 9.41 7.42
N PRO A 75 0.04 9.10 6.17
CA PRO A 75 -0.92 9.07 5.08
C PRO A 75 -2.00 8.01 5.33
N GLU A 76 -3.18 8.24 4.76
CA GLU A 76 -4.31 7.31 4.89
C GLU A 76 -3.95 5.89 4.43
N SER A 77 -4.30 4.91 5.26
CA SER A 77 -3.80 3.54 5.10
C SER A 77 -4.31 2.88 3.83
N GLU A 78 -5.52 3.20 3.39
CA GLU A 78 -6.14 2.59 2.21
C GLU A 78 -5.45 3.06 0.92
N LEU A 79 -5.21 4.37 0.77
CA LEU A 79 -4.49 4.89 -0.39
C LEU A 79 -3.10 4.24 -0.52
N LEU A 80 -2.38 4.14 0.60
CA LEU A 80 -1.05 3.54 0.63
C LEU A 80 -1.10 2.04 0.29
N LYS A 81 -2.11 1.31 0.76
CA LYS A 81 -2.32 -0.10 0.41
C LYS A 81 -2.58 -0.29 -1.07
N GLU A 82 -3.42 0.55 -1.68
CA GLU A 82 -3.70 0.49 -3.12
C GLU A 82 -2.45 0.77 -3.97
N VAL A 83 -1.69 1.82 -3.62
CA VAL A 83 -0.41 2.12 -4.29
C VAL A 83 0.57 0.95 -4.13
N HIS A 84 0.66 0.36 -2.95
CA HIS A 84 1.53 -0.77 -2.70
C HIS A 84 1.09 -2.03 -3.49
N GLY A 85 -0.21 -2.30 -3.57
CA GLY A 85 -0.76 -3.37 -4.41
C GLY A 85 -0.39 -3.18 -5.88
N TYR A 86 -0.62 -1.97 -6.41
CA TYR A 86 -0.23 -1.61 -7.77
C TYR A 86 1.27 -1.81 -8.05
N VAL A 87 2.13 -1.30 -7.16
CA VAL A 87 3.58 -1.44 -7.29
C VAL A 87 4.02 -2.91 -7.22
N SER A 88 3.35 -3.71 -6.40
CA SER A 88 3.61 -5.16 -6.29
C SER A 88 3.26 -5.90 -7.58
N ASP A 89 2.09 -5.61 -8.16
CA ASP A 89 1.67 -6.14 -9.45
C ASP A 89 2.60 -5.68 -10.58
N PHE A 90 3.00 -4.40 -10.56
CA PHE A 90 3.95 -3.84 -11.51
C PHE A 90 5.27 -4.61 -11.47
N TYR A 91 5.93 -4.73 -10.31
CA TYR A 91 7.21 -5.44 -10.22
C TYR A 91 7.12 -6.93 -10.51
N GLU A 92 5.98 -7.57 -10.27
CA GLU A 92 5.75 -8.95 -10.72
C GLU A 92 5.68 -9.04 -12.25
N SER A 93 4.96 -8.13 -12.90
CA SER A 93 4.79 -8.14 -14.36
C SER A 93 6.10 -7.90 -15.12
N LEU A 94 7.08 -7.23 -14.49
CA LEU A 94 8.43 -7.07 -15.04
C LEU A 94 9.23 -8.39 -15.09
N GLY A 95 8.80 -9.44 -14.38
CA GLY A 95 9.44 -10.76 -14.35
C GLY A 95 10.89 -10.76 -13.84
N GLU A 96 11.62 -11.85 -14.08
CA GLU A 96 13.08 -11.94 -13.82
C GLU A 96 13.91 -11.25 -14.93
N ALA A 97 13.41 -10.14 -15.50
CA ALA A 97 14.11 -9.43 -16.56
C ALA A 97 15.36 -8.70 -16.02
N GLY A 98 16.43 -9.46 -15.83
CA GLY A 98 17.81 -9.00 -15.66
C GLY A 98 18.10 -8.26 -14.36
N GLU A 99 19.38 -8.25 -13.99
CA GLU A 99 19.97 -7.55 -12.84
C GLU A 99 19.73 -6.01 -12.81
N SER A 100 18.96 -5.47 -13.76
CA SER A 100 18.70 -4.04 -13.95
C SER A 100 17.33 -3.55 -13.45
N ASN A 101 16.44 -4.42 -12.97
CA ASN A 101 15.18 -3.96 -12.38
C ASN A 101 15.42 -3.36 -10.99
N PHE A 102 15.75 -2.07 -10.98
CA PHE A 102 15.88 -1.27 -9.76
C PHE A 102 14.50 -1.17 -9.12
N LYS A 103 14.25 -1.98 -8.08
CA LYS A 103 13.06 -1.89 -7.23
C LYS A 103 13.15 -0.64 -6.38
N SER A 104 12.89 0.51 -7.00
CA SER A 104 12.99 1.85 -6.42
C SER A 104 11.97 2.12 -5.31
N PHE A 105 10.84 1.39 -5.30
CA PHE A 105 9.85 1.49 -4.25
C PHE A 105 10.16 0.49 -3.14
N ASP A 106 10.91 0.95 -2.15
CA ASP A 106 11.01 0.31 -0.83
C ASP A 106 9.92 0.84 0.13
N GLU A 107 9.90 0.34 1.37
CA GLU A 107 8.90 0.75 2.36
C GLU A 107 8.93 2.26 2.63
N THR A 108 10.12 2.86 2.58
CA THR A 108 10.31 4.29 2.83
C THR A 108 9.80 5.12 1.65
N ALA A 109 10.10 4.70 0.42
CA ALA A 109 9.64 5.33 -0.80
C ALA A 109 8.12 5.25 -0.95
N LEU A 110 7.50 4.12 -0.56
CA LEU A 110 6.05 3.97 -0.51
C LEU A 110 5.42 4.99 0.43
N ILE A 111 5.92 5.11 1.67
CA ILE A 111 5.40 6.09 2.64
C ILE A 111 5.57 7.52 2.13
N ALA A 112 6.75 7.85 1.60
CA ALA A 112 7.01 9.18 1.03
C ALA A 112 6.06 9.50 -0.13
N MET A 113 5.81 8.53 -1.01
CA MET A 113 4.85 8.68 -2.11
C MET A 113 3.42 8.88 -1.59
N GLY A 114 3.00 8.13 -0.56
CA GLY A 114 1.69 8.31 0.08
C GLY A 114 1.49 9.71 0.63
N ILE A 115 2.50 10.25 1.31
CA ILE A 115 2.48 11.64 1.82
C ILE A 115 2.36 12.63 0.66
N LEU A 116 3.16 12.48 -0.39
CA LEU A 116 3.13 13.38 -1.55
C LEU A 116 1.77 13.36 -2.26
N LEU A 117 1.18 12.18 -2.45
CA LEU A 117 -0.13 12.04 -3.07
C LEU A 117 -1.23 12.69 -2.24
N GLU A 118 -1.20 12.51 -0.92
CA GLU A 118 -2.20 13.10 -0.04
C GLU A 118 -2.09 14.62 0.02
N GLU A 119 -0.87 15.17 0.11
CA GLU A 119 -0.66 16.62 0.10
C GLU A 119 -1.01 17.23 -1.26
N ALA A 120 -0.68 16.57 -2.37
CA ALA A 120 -1.08 17.01 -3.71
C ALA A 120 -2.62 16.99 -3.88
N ALA A 121 -3.30 15.99 -3.31
CA ALA A 121 -4.76 15.92 -3.32
C ALA A 121 -5.39 17.02 -2.47
N LYS A 122 -4.84 17.33 -1.29
CA LYS A 122 -5.30 18.45 -0.45
C LYS A 122 -5.10 19.80 -1.13
N ASP A 123 -3.98 19.97 -1.83
CA ASP A 123 -3.69 21.19 -2.59
C ASP A 123 -4.67 21.36 -3.76
N SER A 124 -4.92 20.28 -4.51
CA SER A 124 -5.78 20.32 -5.71
C SER A 124 -7.28 20.36 -5.39
N LEU A 125 -7.72 19.64 -4.35
CA LEU A 125 -9.15 19.48 -4.02
C LEU A 125 -9.60 20.34 -2.83
N GLY A 126 -8.68 21.05 -2.18
CA GLY A 126 -8.90 21.69 -0.90
C GLY A 126 -8.82 20.67 0.25
N ARG A 127 -8.62 21.17 1.48
CA ARG A 127 -8.44 20.32 2.68
C ARG A 127 -9.60 19.36 2.94
N THR A 128 -10.80 19.72 2.48
CA THR A 128 -12.03 18.96 2.67
C THR A 128 -12.60 18.38 1.38
N GLY A 129 -11.93 18.55 0.24
CA GLY A 129 -12.46 18.16 -1.07
C GLY A 129 -13.51 19.14 -1.61
N ASP A 130 -13.61 20.33 -1.04
CA ASP A 130 -14.59 21.37 -1.39
C ASP A 130 -14.36 21.98 -2.77
N LEU A 131 -13.16 21.84 -3.34
CA LEU A 131 -12.82 22.35 -4.68
C LEU A 131 -13.16 21.38 -5.83
N VAL A 132 -13.64 20.15 -5.54
CA VAL A 132 -13.92 19.12 -6.56
C VAL A 132 -14.91 19.59 -7.64
N PHE A 133 -15.86 20.46 -7.27
CA PHE A 133 -16.93 20.94 -8.16
C PHE A 133 -16.80 22.43 -8.51
N VAL A 134 -15.71 23.08 -8.12
CA VAL A 134 -15.49 24.49 -8.42
C VAL A 134 -14.72 24.56 -9.73
N GLU A 135 -15.35 25.06 -10.79
CA GLU A 135 -14.62 25.44 -12.00
C GLU A 135 -13.59 26.51 -11.62
N ALA A 136 -12.35 26.32 -12.06
CA ALA A 136 -11.36 27.37 -11.96
C ALA A 136 -11.84 28.56 -12.81
N GLU A 137 -12.06 29.72 -12.18
CA GLU A 137 -12.11 30.98 -12.91
C GLU A 137 -10.72 31.17 -13.52
N TYR A 138 -10.58 30.81 -14.79
CA TYR A 138 -9.44 31.25 -15.58
C TYR A 138 -9.56 32.78 -15.65
N GLU A 139 -8.73 33.50 -14.90
CA GLU A 139 -8.46 34.90 -15.19
C GLU A 139 -7.92 34.95 -16.62
N ASP A 140 -8.81 35.24 -17.56
CA ASP A 140 -8.45 35.56 -18.94
C ASP A 140 -7.49 36.75 -18.83
N PRO A 141 -6.24 36.64 -19.31
CA PRO A 141 -5.29 37.74 -19.21
C PRO A 141 -5.90 38.90 -19.98
N GLU A 142 -6.33 39.94 -19.25
CA GLU A 142 -6.89 41.14 -19.84
C GLU A 142 -5.99 41.58 -20.99
N ASP A 143 -6.54 41.53 -22.21
CA ASP A 143 -5.94 42.08 -23.41
C ASP A 143 -5.79 43.59 -23.22
N GLY A 144 -4.67 43.94 -22.58
CA GLY A 144 -4.19 45.30 -22.45
C GLY A 144 -3.64 45.79 -23.78
N SER A 145 -4.50 46.03 -24.77
CA SER A 145 -4.11 46.77 -25.98
C SER A 145 -5.26 47.52 -26.66
N ARG A 146 -5.43 48.79 -26.26
CA ARG A 146 -5.76 49.99 -27.06
C ARG A 146 -6.80 49.92 -28.18
#